data_AF-A0A536CA19-F1
#
_entry.id   AF-A0A536CA19-F1
#
_cell.length_a   1.000
_cell.length_b   1.000
_cell.length_c   1.000
_cell.angle_alpha   90.00
_cell.angle_beta   90.00
_cell.angle_gamma   90.00
#
_symmetry.space_group_name_H-M   'P 1'
#
loop_
_entity.id
_entity.type
_entity.pdbx_description
1 polymer ?
#
loop_
_entity_poly.entity_id
_entity_poly.type
_entity_poly.pdbx_seq_one_letter_code
_entity_poly.pdbx_strand_id
1 'polypeptide(L)'
;MWPTASSDSADRSDSSSAELAVAEGPQNHVLDVYLVDGRPVELLLDGESVFPVWFKLEFKETGELSAKVKGFRLGTRFGDEINIHNGTP
;
A
#
# COMPACT_ATOMS: atom_id res chain seq x y z
N MET A 1 35.60 -6.21 -58.82
CA MET A 1 34.17 -5.95 -58.53
C MET A 1 33.93 -6.34 -57.09
N TRP A 2 33.58 -5.38 -56.24
CA TRP A 2 33.31 -5.55 -54.81
C TRP A 2 31.78 -5.52 -54.63
N PRO A 3 31.15 -6.40 -53.84
CA PRO A 3 29.75 -6.24 -53.52
C PRO A 3 29.60 -5.28 -52.33
N THR A 4 28.70 -4.31 -52.50
CA THR A 4 28.29 -3.32 -51.50
C THR A 4 27.46 -3.98 -50.40
N ALA A 5 27.85 -3.75 -49.14
CA ALA A 5 27.02 -4.03 -47.99
C ALA A 5 25.72 -3.23 -48.04
N SER A 6 24.61 -3.85 -47.67
CA SER A 6 23.41 -3.14 -47.23
C SER A 6 22.87 -3.88 -46.02
N SER A 7 23.12 -3.25 -44.87
CA SER A 7 22.56 -3.56 -43.57
C SER A 7 21.05 -3.44 -43.63
N ASP A 8 20.34 -4.41 -43.06
CA ASP A 8 19.02 -4.15 -42.51
C ASP A 8 19.00 -4.74 -41.10
N SER A 9 19.22 -3.85 -40.13
CA SER A 9 19.33 -4.17 -38.72
C SER A 9 17.94 -4.37 -38.16
N ALA A 10 17.70 -5.57 -37.64
CA ALA A 10 16.59 -5.84 -36.76
C ALA A 10 16.71 -4.98 -35.50
N ASP A 11 15.67 -4.20 -35.20
CA ASP A 11 15.40 -3.79 -33.82
C ASP A 11 13.89 -3.71 -33.59
N ARG A 12 13.35 -4.76 -32.96
CA ARG A 12 11.97 -4.77 -32.45
C ARG A 12 12.04 -4.28 -31.01
N SER A 13 11.90 -2.98 -30.83
CA SER A 13 11.69 -2.38 -29.51
C SER A 13 10.26 -2.62 -29.04
N ASP A 14 10.06 -3.78 -28.40
CA ASP A 14 8.89 -4.09 -27.60
C ASP A 14 8.99 -3.30 -26.29
N SER A 15 8.65 -2.00 -26.33
CA SER A 15 8.63 -1.16 -25.14
C SER A 15 7.27 -1.28 -24.48
N SER A 16 7.04 -2.40 -23.80
CA SER A 16 5.96 -2.53 -22.80
C SER A 16 6.22 -1.52 -21.69
N SER A 17 5.70 -0.30 -21.86
CA SER A 17 5.59 0.66 -20.78
C SER A 17 4.48 0.15 -19.87
N ALA A 18 4.87 -0.64 -18.88
CA ALA A 18 4.04 -0.81 -17.70
C ALA A 18 3.87 0.59 -17.12
N GLU A 19 2.70 1.19 -17.32
CA GLU A 19 2.28 2.38 -16.59
C GLU A 19 2.25 1.98 -15.11
N LEU A 20 3.38 2.19 -14.43
CA LEU A 20 3.43 2.31 -12.99
C LEU A 20 2.63 3.57 -12.69
N ALA A 21 1.34 3.39 -12.38
CA ALA A 21 0.51 4.44 -11.85
C ALA A 21 1.19 4.99 -10.60
N VAL A 22 1.90 6.11 -10.75
CA VAL A 22 2.44 6.88 -9.64
C VAL A 22 1.24 7.53 -9.00
N ALA A 23 0.81 6.98 -7.87
CA ALA A 23 -0.29 7.53 -7.11
C ALA A 23 0.15 8.92 -6.58
N GLU A 24 -0.55 9.98 -7.00
CA GLU A 24 -0.21 11.36 -6.68
C GLU A 24 -0.58 11.73 -5.23
N GLY A 25 0.31 12.50 -4.58
CA GLY A 25 0.09 13.17 -3.29
C GLY A 25 0.39 12.33 -2.04
N PRO A 26 0.56 12.96 -0.86
CA PRO A 26 0.52 12.23 0.41
C PRO A 26 -0.91 11.71 0.57
N GLN A 27 -1.11 10.43 0.28
CA GLN A 27 -2.40 9.78 0.42
C GLN A 27 -2.61 9.51 1.91
N ASN A 28 -3.61 10.16 2.49
CA ASN A 28 -4.09 9.76 3.80
C ASN A 28 -4.57 8.31 3.68
N HIS A 29 -4.02 7.43 4.50
CA HIS A 29 -4.37 6.02 4.47
C HIS A 29 -5.50 5.71 5.44
N VAL A 30 -6.28 4.70 5.10
CA VAL A 30 -7.31 4.14 5.99
C VAL A 30 -6.85 2.77 6.46
N LEU A 31 -6.79 2.58 7.77
CA LEU A 31 -6.56 1.28 8.39
C LEU A 31 -7.80 0.85 9.17
N ASP A 32 -8.45 -0.21 8.72
CA ASP A 32 -9.50 -0.90 9.45
C ASP A 32 -8.94 -2.11 10.18
N VAL A 33 -9.14 -2.15 11.50
CA VAL A 33 -8.70 -3.23 12.38
C VAL A 33 -9.92 -3.96 12.92
N TYR A 34 -10.09 -5.21 12.53
CA TYR A 34 -11.21 -6.04 12.96
C TYR A 34 -10.77 -6.97 14.09
N LEU A 35 -11.45 -6.86 15.23
CA LEU A 35 -11.18 -7.63 16.43
C LEU A 35 -12.37 -8.53 16.78
N VAL A 36 -12.08 -9.77 17.16
CA VAL A 36 -13.03 -10.68 17.82
C VAL A 36 -12.40 -11.10 19.15
N ASP A 37 -13.12 -10.90 20.25
CA ASP A 37 -12.63 -11.16 21.61
C ASP A 37 -11.26 -10.50 21.90
N GLY A 38 -11.06 -9.28 21.39
CA GLY A 38 -9.82 -8.52 21.52
C GLY A 38 -8.64 -9.07 20.70
N ARG A 39 -8.87 -10.07 19.83
CA ARG A 39 -7.86 -10.63 18.93
C ARG A 39 -8.08 -10.14 17.50
N PRO A 40 -7.01 -9.77 16.78
CA PRO A 40 -7.12 -9.40 15.38
C PRO A 40 -7.50 -10.59 14.53
N VAL A 41 -8.53 -10.42 13.71
CA VAL A 41 -9.00 -11.41 12.73
C VAL A 41 -8.83 -10.94 11.29
N GLU A 42 -8.78 -9.63 11.05
CA GLU A 42 -8.53 -9.03 9.74
C GLU A 42 -7.93 -7.62 9.90
N LEU A 43 -7.17 -7.19 8.88
CA LEU A 43 -6.59 -5.85 8.76
C LEU A 43 -6.73 -5.39 7.32
N LEU A 44 -7.45 -4.30 7.08
CA LEU A 44 -7.56 -3.69 5.76
C LEU A 44 -6.76 -2.40 5.71
N LEU A 45 -5.76 -2.33 4.85
CA LEU A 45 -5.06 -1.08 4.52
C LEU A 45 -5.57 -0.60 3.17
N ASP A 46 -6.26 0.54 3.17
CA ASP A 46 -6.93 1.11 1.99
C ASP A 46 -7.88 0.12 1.31
N GLY A 47 -8.56 -0.70 2.12
CA GLY A 47 -9.47 -1.76 1.66
C GLY A 47 -8.79 -3.07 1.24
N GLU A 48 -7.46 -3.13 1.17
CA GLU A 48 -6.73 -4.36 0.87
C GLU A 48 -6.39 -5.14 2.15
N SER A 49 -6.72 -6.44 2.18
CA SER A 49 -6.31 -7.29 3.29
C SER A 49 -4.79 -7.41 3.35
N VAL A 50 -4.25 -7.08 4.52
CA VAL A 50 -2.85 -7.27 4.85
C VAL A 50 -2.66 -8.31 5.96
N PHE A 51 -3.73 -8.89 6.50
CA PHE A 51 -3.62 -9.96 7.48
C PHE A 51 -3.03 -11.25 6.85
N PRO A 52 -2.24 -12.07 7.56
CA PRO A 52 -1.75 -11.91 8.94
C PRO A 52 -0.39 -11.21 8.99
N VAL A 53 -0.38 -9.89 9.18
CA VAL A 53 0.86 -9.13 9.43
C VAL A 53 0.94 -8.67 10.87
N TRP A 54 2.18 -8.53 11.35
CA TRP A 54 2.42 -7.84 12.60
C TRP A 54 2.06 -6.36 12.48
N PHE A 55 1.37 -5.84 13.49
CA PHE A 55 1.02 -4.43 13.58
C PHE A 55 1.11 -3.93 15.04
N LYS A 56 1.17 -2.62 15.19
CA LYS A 56 1.08 -1.93 16.49
C LYS A 56 0.04 -0.82 16.41
N LEU A 57 -0.82 -0.73 17.42
CA LEU A 57 -1.68 0.42 17.69
C LEU A 57 -1.18 1.15 18.94
N GLU A 58 -1.25 2.48 18.92
CA GLU A 58 -0.87 3.32 20.04
C GLU A 58 -1.85 4.48 20.20
N PHE A 59 -2.44 4.56 21.39
CA PHE A 59 -3.40 5.58 21.80
C PHE A 59 -2.67 6.70 22.54
N LYS A 60 -2.91 7.95 22.14
CA LYS A 60 -2.32 9.12 22.79
C LYS A 60 -3.34 9.74 23.75
N GLU A 61 -2.85 10.36 24.82
CA GLU A 61 -3.70 11.07 25.79
C GLU A 61 -4.51 12.21 25.15
N THR A 62 -4.04 12.75 24.03
CA THR A 62 -4.70 13.80 23.25
C THR A 62 -5.90 13.30 22.42
N GLY A 63 -6.19 11.99 22.45
CA GLY A 63 -7.22 11.37 21.62
C GLY A 63 -6.74 10.96 20.22
N GLU A 64 -5.49 11.22 19.88
CA GLU A 64 -4.88 10.77 18.62
C GLU A 64 -4.57 9.27 18.64
N LEU A 65 -4.64 8.63 17.48
CA LEU A 65 -4.21 7.25 17.27
C LEU A 65 -3.04 7.22 16.30
N SER A 66 -2.14 6.25 16.50
CA SER A 66 -1.08 5.94 15.56
C SER A 66 -0.95 4.44 15.37
N ALA A 67 -0.56 4.03 14.16
CA ALA A 67 -0.37 2.63 13.80
C ALA A 67 0.92 2.40 13.03
N LYS A 68 1.46 1.18 13.14
CA LYS A 68 2.49 0.68 12.24
C LYS A 68 2.07 -0.68 11.68
N VAL A 69 1.97 -0.80 10.37
CA VAL A 69 1.51 -2.00 9.66
C VAL A 69 2.21 -2.08 8.30
N LYS A 70 2.72 -3.26 7.89
CA LYS A 70 3.40 -3.48 6.58
C LYS A 70 4.45 -2.41 6.20
N GLY A 71 5.12 -1.80 7.18
CA GLY A 71 6.10 -0.72 6.97
C GLY A 71 5.52 0.69 6.91
N PHE A 72 4.20 0.84 6.77
CA PHE A 72 3.50 2.12 6.88
C PHE A 72 3.45 2.59 8.33
N ARG A 73 3.57 3.91 8.51
CA ARG A 73 3.37 4.59 9.79
C ARG A 73 2.21 5.55 9.61
N LEU A 74 1.10 5.23 10.27
CA LEU A 74 -0.14 5.99 10.19
C LEU A 74 -0.32 6.79 11.47
N GLY A 75 -0.94 7.97 11.36
CA GLY A 75 -1.33 8.76 12.51
C GLY A 75 -2.47 9.71 12.18
N THR A 76 -3.50 9.72 13.02
CA THR A 76 -4.67 10.58 12.81
C THR A 76 -4.33 12.07 12.80
N ARG A 77 -3.25 12.45 13.49
CA ARG A 77 -2.68 13.81 13.43
C ARG A 77 -2.18 14.24 12.05
N PHE A 78 -1.95 13.30 11.15
CA PHE A 78 -1.49 13.53 9.78
C PHE A 78 -2.62 13.41 8.76
N GLY A 79 -3.83 13.10 9.19
CA GLY A 79 -4.99 12.91 8.31
C GLY A 79 -5.33 11.46 8.01
N ASP A 80 -4.55 10.48 8.49
CA ASP A 80 -4.88 9.06 8.35
C ASP A 80 -6.11 8.69 9.19
N GLU A 81 -6.84 7.67 8.77
CA GLU A 81 -7.96 7.11 9.52
C GLU A 81 -7.56 5.74 10.08
N ILE A 82 -7.84 5.53 11.38
CA ILE A 82 -7.61 4.25 12.05
C ILE A 82 -8.91 3.85 12.74
N ASN A 83 -9.60 2.89 12.14
CA ASN A 83 -10.89 2.42 12.60
C ASN A 83 -10.72 1.07 13.30
N ILE A 84 -11.32 0.93 14.48
CA ILE A 84 -11.29 -0.32 15.25
C ILE A 84 -12.72 -0.85 15.33
N HIS A 85 -12.94 -2.01 14.71
CA HIS A 85 -14.21 -2.69 14.62
C HIS A 85 -14.23 -3.91 15.53
N ASN A 86 -15.35 -4.13 16.24
CA ASN A 86 -15.59 -5.37 16.97
C ASN A 86 -16.49 -6.28 16.13
N GLY A 87 -15.91 -7.32 15.52
CA GLY A 87 -16.59 -8.21 14.58
C GLY A 87 -15.71 -8.61 13.41
N THR A 88 -16.33 -9.24 12.41
CA THR A 88 -15.71 -9.50 11.11
C THR A 88 -16.02 -8.34 10.14
N PRO A 89 -15.21 -8.14 9.09
CA PRO A 89 -15.53 -7.23 7.99
C PRO A 89 -16.91 -7.50 7.36
#